data_AF-A0A6G0UTD2-F1
#
_entry.id   AF-A0A6G0UTD2-F1
#
_cell.length_a   1.000
_cell.length_b   1.000
_cell.length_c   1.000
_cell.angle_alpha   90.00
_cell.angle_beta   90.00
_cell.angle_gamma   90.00
#
_symmetry.space_group_name_H-M   'P 1'
#
loop_
_entity.id
_entity.type
_entity.pdbx_description
1 polymer ?
#
loop_
_entity_poly.entity_id
_entity_poly.type
_entity_poly.pdbx_seq_one_letter_code
_entity_poly.pdbx_strand_id
1 'polypeptide(L)'
;MSGGGKDRIAVFPSRMAQTTMKTRLKGAQKGHSLLKKKADALNLRFREILKKIVQTKNTMGDVLREAAFSLAEAKFTAGDFSHTVIQNVNQSQYRVRMKKDNVVGVFLPVFEAYSDGPDAYDLIGLGKGGSNIGRLKKNYSKAVELLVELATLQTCFITLDEAIKVTNRRVNAIEHVIIPRIENTLTYIVTELDEMEREEFFRMKKIQAKKKRDKAEAEAEAKAKEELHIAAPDDGQVKSILDKEDDIPILFN
;
A
#
# COMPACT_ATOMS: atom_id res chain seq x y z
N MET A 1 18.05 -26.32 17.42
CA MET A 1 16.94 -25.45 17.82
C MET A 1 17.33 -23.99 17.57
N SER A 2 16.96 -23.41 16.42
CA SER A 2 16.99 -21.96 16.12
C SER A 2 16.90 -21.77 14.60
N GLY A 3 15.76 -21.30 14.09
CA GLY A 3 15.61 -20.96 12.67
C GLY A 3 14.19 -20.60 12.24
N GLY A 4 13.16 -21.22 12.81
CA GLY A 4 11.78 -21.12 12.32
C GLY A 4 10.98 -19.86 12.69
N GLY A 5 11.62 -18.82 13.25
CA GLY A 5 10.95 -17.64 13.79
C GLY A 5 10.74 -16.47 12.82
N LYS A 6 11.39 -16.48 11.64
CA LYS A 6 11.32 -15.34 10.69
C LYS A 6 10.22 -15.46 9.63
N ASP A 7 9.78 -16.69 9.33
CA ASP A 7 8.83 -16.96 8.23
C ASP A 7 7.38 -17.03 8.67
N ARG A 8 7.11 -16.78 9.95
CA ARG A 8 5.77 -16.81 10.56
C ARG A 8 5.58 -15.67 11.54
N ILE A 9 4.33 -15.28 11.76
CA ILE A 9 3.98 -14.28 12.76
C ILE A 9 3.83 -15.00 14.10
N ALA A 10 4.46 -14.47 15.15
CA ALA A 10 4.36 -15.02 16.50
C ALA A 10 2.94 -14.78 17.06
N VAL A 11 2.08 -15.80 16.97
CA VAL A 11 0.68 -15.75 17.42
C VAL A 11 0.32 -17.10 18.02
N PHE A 12 -0.36 -17.08 19.17
CA PHE A 12 -0.86 -18.29 19.80
C PHE A 12 -2.02 -18.92 18.98
N PRO A 13 -1.99 -20.24 18.71
CA PRO A 13 -3.01 -20.90 17.91
C PRO A 13 -4.36 -20.89 18.63
N SER A 14 -5.33 -20.18 18.04
CA SER A 14 -6.71 -20.12 18.53
C SER A 14 -7.66 -19.87 17.36
N ARG A 15 -8.94 -20.26 17.48
CA ARG A 15 -9.96 -19.97 16.46
C ARG A 15 -10.10 -18.46 16.20
N MET A 16 -9.94 -17.63 17.23
CA MET A 16 -9.94 -16.17 17.08
C MET A 16 -8.72 -15.65 16.29
N ALA A 17 -7.53 -16.20 16.56
CA ALA A 17 -6.33 -15.88 15.79
C ALA A 17 -6.47 -16.30 14.32
N GLN A 18 -7.08 -17.46 14.04
CA GLN A 18 -7.35 -17.94 12.68
C GLN A 18 -8.22 -16.94 11.90
N THR A 19 -9.33 -16.47 12.49
CA THR A 19 -10.22 -15.47 11.87
C THR A 19 -9.50 -14.14 11.62
N THR A 20 -8.65 -13.73 12.56
CA THR A 20 -7.85 -12.51 12.43
C THR A 20 -6.85 -12.64 11.28
N MET A 21 -6.16 -13.78 11.15
CA MET A 21 -5.21 -14.03 10.06
C MET A 21 -5.89 -14.16 8.70
N LYS A 22 -7.06 -14.81 8.61
CA LYS A 22 -7.88 -14.84 7.39
C LYS A 22 -8.30 -13.44 6.93
N THR A 23 -8.71 -12.60 7.87
CA THR A 23 -9.06 -11.19 7.59
C THR A 23 -7.84 -10.41 7.09
N ARG A 24 -6.67 -10.59 7.73
CA ARG A 24 -5.40 -9.97 7.29
C ARG A 24 -4.98 -10.44 5.90
N LEU A 25 -5.12 -11.73 5.58
CA LEU A 25 -4.80 -12.28 4.26
C LEU A 25 -5.66 -11.63 3.17
N LYS A 26 -6.98 -11.58 3.38
CA LYS A 26 -7.92 -10.92 2.46
C LYS A 26 -7.62 -9.42 2.31
N GLY A 27 -7.24 -8.75 3.40
CA GLY A 27 -6.79 -7.36 3.39
C GLY A 27 -5.52 -7.17 2.57
N ALA A 28 -4.52 -8.03 2.74
CA ALA A 28 -3.27 -8.00 1.99
C ALA A 28 -3.47 -8.25 0.49
N GLN A 29 -4.31 -9.23 0.11
CA GLN A 29 -4.67 -9.51 -1.29
C GLN A 29 -5.39 -8.33 -1.95
N LYS A 30 -6.37 -7.72 -1.26
CA LYS A 30 -7.04 -6.50 -1.75
C LYS A 30 -6.06 -5.34 -1.88
N GLY A 31 -5.22 -5.11 -0.86
CA GLY A 31 -4.19 -4.08 -0.85
C GLY A 31 -3.20 -4.23 -2.01
N HIS A 32 -2.75 -5.46 -2.29
CA HIS A 32 -1.91 -5.78 -3.43
C HIS A 32 -2.57 -5.36 -4.75
N SER A 33 -3.83 -5.77 -4.98
CA SER A 33 -4.56 -5.44 -6.21
C SER A 33 -4.75 -3.92 -6.40
N LEU A 34 -5.00 -3.18 -5.32
CA LEU A 34 -5.19 -1.73 -5.35
C LEU A 34 -3.87 -1.00 -5.63
N LEU A 35 -2.79 -1.39 -4.96
CA LEU A 35 -1.47 -0.81 -5.18
C LEU A 35 -0.94 -1.13 -6.58
N LYS A 36 -1.24 -2.32 -7.11
CA LYS A 36 -0.88 -2.68 -8.48
C LYS A 36 -1.59 -1.77 -9.50
N LYS A 37 -2.90 -1.58 -9.37
CA LYS A 37 -3.67 -0.64 -10.21
C LYS A 37 -3.14 0.80 -10.11
N LYS A 38 -2.78 1.25 -8.90
CA LYS A 38 -2.14 2.56 -8.70
C LYS A 38 -0.81 2.65 -9.44
N ALA A 39 0.05 1.64 -9.33
CA ALA A 39 1.35 1.61 -10.01
C ALA A 39 1.19 1.64 -11.53
N ASP A 40 0.23 0.90 -12.09
CA ASP A 40 -0.02 0.88 -13.53
C ASP A 40 -0.51 2.24 -14.05
N ALA A 41 -1.39 2.92 -13.30
CA ALA A 41 -1.85 4.28 -13.62
C ALA A 41 -0.72 5.31 -13.56
N LEU A 42 0.17 5.22 -12.56
CA LEU A 42 1.35 6.08 -12.45
C LEU A 42 2.33 5.82 -13.60
N ASN A 43 2.55 4.56 -13.98
CA ASN A 43 3.42 4.19 -15.10
C ASN A 43 2.89 4.74 -16.45
N LEU A 44 1.57 4.76 -16.65
CA LEU A 44 0.98 5.35 -17.84
C LEU A 44 1.31 6.85 -17.93
N ARG A 45 1.04 7.60 -16.86
CA ARG A 45 1.35 9.04 -16.77
C ARG A 45 2.85 9.31 -16.88
N PHE A 46 3.69 8.47 -16.30
CA PHE A 46 5.13 8.57 -16.40
C PHE A 46 5.62 8.49 -17.85
N ARG A 47 5.08 7.57 -18.64
CA ARG A 47 5.40 7.44 -20.07
C ARG A 47 4.89 8.64 -20.88
N GLU A 48 3.73 9.18 -20.55
CA GLU A 48 3.21 10.40 -21.19
C GLU A 48 4.12 11.61 -20.93
N ILE A 49 4.54 11.80 -19.68
CA ILE A 49 5.47 12.88 -19.30
C ILE A 49 6.83 12.69 -19.99
N LEU A 50 7.35 11.46 -20.05
CA LEU A 50 8.61 11.18 -20.73
C LEU A 50 8.57 11.59 -22.22
N LYS A 51 7.48 11.26 -22.92
CA LYS A 51 7.30 11.68 -24.32
C LYS A 51 7.27 13.20 -24.45
N LYS A 52 6.53 13.88 -23.56
CA LYS A 52 6.47 15.35 -23.53
C LYS A 52 7.83 15.99 -23.24
N ILE A 53 8.63 15.41 -22.34
CA ILE A 53 9.98 15.91 -22.03
C ILE A 53 10.86 15.85 -23.29
N VAL A 54 10.86 14.74 -24.02
CA VAL A 54 11.69 14.60 -25.22
C VAL A 54 11.26 15.61 -26.29
N GLN A 55 9.96 15.76 -26.52
CA GLN A 55 9.42 16.74 -27.46
C GLN A 55 9.80 18.17 -27.08
N THR A 56 9.56 18.55 -25.82
CA THR A 56 9.83 19.90 -25.29
C THR A 56 11.33 20.21 -25.27
N LYS A 57 12.17 19.20 -25.01
CA LYS A 57 13.63 19.37 -25.04
C LYS A 57 14.15 19.64 -26.46
N ASN A 58 13.56 19.01 -27.47
CA ASN A 58 13.92 19.27 -28.87
C ASN A 58 13.48 20.68 -29.29
N THR A 59 12.24 21.06 -29.00
CA THR A 59 11.74 22.42 -29.31
C THR A 59 12.52 23.49 -28.56
N MET A 60 12.90 23.24 -27.30
CA MET A 60 13.79 24.11 -26.53
C MET A 60 15.12 24.35 -27.25
N GLY A 61 15.73 23.31 -27.82
CA GLY A 61 16.99 23.41 -28.55
C GLY A 61 16.88 24.34 -29.76
N ASP A 62 15.77 24.30 -30.47
CA ASP A 62 15.51 25.16 -31.63
C ASP A 62 15.25 26.62 -31.21
N VAL A 63 14.43 26.84 -30.18
CA VAL A 63 14.12 28.18 -29.65
C VAL A 63 15.37 28.85 -29.06
N LEU A 64 16.20 28.11 -28.33
CA LEU A 64 17.47 28.64 -27.81
C LEU A 64 18.46 28.94 -28.93
N ARG A 65 18.49 28.16 -30.01
CA ARG A 65 19.33 28.46 -31.18
C ARG A 65 18.91 29.77 -31.84
N GLU A 66 17.60 29.98 -32.02
CA GLU A 66 17.06 31.25 -32.56
C GLU A 66 17.34 32.43 -31.63
N ALA A 67 17.19 32.25 -30.31
CA ALA A 67 17.50 33.28 -29.33
C ALA A 67 19.00 33.65 -29.34
N ALA A 68 19.89 32.66 -29.41
CA ALA A 68 21.33 32.88 -29.50
C ALA A 68 21.73 33.60 -30.79
N PHE A 69 21.07 33.27 -31.92
CA PHE A 69 21.28 33.98 -33.18
C PHE A 69 20.82 35.44 -33.10
N SER A 70 19.66 35.67 -32.49
CA SER A 70 19.13 37.03 -32.23
C SER A 70 20.08 37.86 -31.37
N LEU A 71 20.82 37.22 -30.45
CA LEU A 71 21.83 37.87 -29.62
C LEU A 71 23.03 38.32 -30.47
N ALA A 72 23.46 37.49 -31.42
CA ALA A 72 24.52 37.86 -32.36
C ALA A 72 24.10 39.05 -33.24
N GLU A 73 22.87 39.05 -33.77
CA GLU A 73 22.31 40.19 -34.53
C GLU A 73 22.27 41.48 -33.71
N ALA A 74 21.82 41.39 -32.45
CA ALA A 74 21.77 42.52 -31.54
C ALA A 74 23.17 43.07 -31.24
N LYS A 75 24.15 42.20 -30.97
CA LYS A 75 25.55 42.61 -30.72
C LYS A 75 26.19 43.27 -31.94
N PHE A 76 25.91 42.76 -33.14
CA PHE A 76 26.43 43.34 -34.38
C PHE A 76 25.90 44.77 -34.61
N THR A 77 24.63 45.02 -34.30
CA THR A 77 23.97 46.30 -34.59
C THR A 77 24.09 47.35 -33.49
N ALA A 78 23.98 46.95 -32.22
CA ALA A 78 24.04 47.85 -31.07
C ALA A 78 25.46 47.98 -30.47
N GLY A 79 26.41 47.14 -30.89
CA GLY A 79 27.72 47.03 -30.24
C GLY A 79 27.63 46.20 -28.96
N ASP A 80 28.61 46.36 -28.06
CA ASP A 80 28.63 45.60 -26.80
C ASP A 80 27.77 46.27 -25.72
N PHE A 81 26.55 45.75 -25.54
CA PHE A 81 25.62 46.16 -24.49
C PHE A 81 25.63 45.23 -23.26
N SER A 82 26.52 44.22 -23.23
CA SER A 82 26.53 43.19 -22.18
C SER A 82 26.80 43.77 -20.78
N HIS A 83 27.79 44.66 -20.66
CA HIS A 83 28.12 45.33 -19.40
C HIS A 83 26.96 46.16 -18.86
N THR A 84 26.24 46.86 -19.73
CA THR A 84 25.08 47.68 -19.34
C THR A 84 23.95 46.83 -18.78
N VAL A 85 23.67 45.68 -19.41
CA VAL A 85 22.62 44.75 -18.94
C VAL A 85 23.00 44.13 -17.60
N ILE A 86 24.26 43.70 -17.44
CA ILE A 86 24.71 43.04 -16.20
C ILE A 86 24.74 44.02 -15.01
N GLN A 87 25.11 45.27 -15.24
CA GLN A 87 25.16 46.29 -14.18
C GLN A 87 23.78 46.80 -13.77
N ASN A 88 22.81 46.82 -14.68
CA ASN A 88 21.47 47.36 -14.43
C ASN A 88 20.44 46.32 -13.94
N VAL A 89 20.88 45.20 -13.37
CA VAL A 89 19.96 44.20 -12.77
C VAL A 89 19.61 44.61 -11.33
N ASN A 90 18.35 45.00 -11.10
CA ASN A 90 17.85 45.30 -9.75
C ASN A 90 16.82 44.25 -9.28
N GLN A 91 15.66 44.17 -9.95
CA GLN A 91 14.61 43.21 -9.64
C GLN A 91 14.30 42.31 -10.84
N SER A 92 13.90 41.07 -10.58
CA SER A 92 13.48 40.13 -11.62
C SER A 92 12.08 40.45 -12.12
N GLN A 93 11.96 40.65 -13.44
CA GLN A 93 10.67 40.78 -14.13
C GLN A 93 9.94 39.42 -14.24
N TYR A 94 10.67 38.36 -14.58
CA TYR A 94 10.10 37.01 -14.63
C TYR A 94 10.31 36.30 -13.29
N ARG A 95 9.21 35.83 -12.70
CA ARG A 95 9.20 35.07 -11.45
C ARG A 95 8.48 33.75 -11.66
N VAL A 96 8.77 32.80 -10.79
CA VAL A 96 8.20 31.45 -10.84
C VAL A 96 7.41 31.20 -9.56
N ARG A 97 6.18 30.72 -9.70
CA ARG A 97 5.33 30.28 -8.58
C ARG A 97 5.21 28.76 -8.60
N MET A 98 5.28 28.15 -7.42
CA MET A 98 5.04 26.71 -7.27
C MET A 98 3.57 26.45 -6.94
N LYS A 99 2.97 25.52 -7.67
CA LYS A 99 1.65 24.95 -7.44
C LYS A 99 1.79 23.44 -7.18
N LYS A 100 0.86 22.86 -6.45
CA LYS A 100 0.80 21.41 -6.22
C LYS A 100 -0.32 20.82 -7.06
N ASP A 101 0.01 19.85 -7.89
CA ASP A 101 -0.96 19.06 -8.67
C ASP A 101 -1.04 17.64 -8.10
N ASN A 102 -2.23 17.03 -8.11
CA ASN A 102 -2.43 15.70 -7.54
C ASN A 102 -2.67 14.67 -8.65
N VAL A 103 -1.72 13.76 -8.82
CA VAL A 103 -1.81 12.68 -9.81
C VAL A 103 -1.86 11.34 -9.09
N VAL A 104 -3.05 10.72 -9.08
CA VAL A 104 -3.29 9.38 -8.50
C VAL A 104 -2.81 9.27 -7.04
N GLY A 105 -2.99 10.34 -6.26
CA GLY A 105 -2.58 10.39 -4.85
C GLY A 105 -1.07 10.55 -4.65
N VAL A 106 -0.38 11.17 -5.61
CA VAL A 106 0.99 11.68 -5.50
C VAL A 106 0.94 13.18 -5.82
N PHE A 107 1.48 14.02 -4.93
CA PHE A 107 1.52 15.46 -5.14
C PHE A 107 2.77 15.83 -5.94
N LEU A 108 2.57 16.37 -7.14
CA LEU A 108 3.62 16.82 -8.04
C LEU A 108 3.77 18.35 -7.94
N PRO A 109 4.99 18.89 -7.82
CA PRO A 109 5.22 20.33 -7.90
C PRO A 109 5.18 20.78 -9.36
N VAL A 110 4.32 21.76 -9.65
CA VAL A 110 4.14 22.39 -10.95
C VAL A 110 4.63 23.83 -10.86
N PHE A 111 5.46 24.29 -11.80
CA PHE A 111 5.92 25.67 -11.83
C PHE A 111 5.16 26.48 -12.87
N GLU A 112 4.65 27.64 -12.46
CA GLU A 112 3.98 28.60 -13.33
C GLU A 112 4.85 29.88 -13.40
N ALA A 113 5.25 30.27 -14.61
CA ALA A 113 5.95 31.53 -14.84
C ALA A 113 4.94 32.69 -14.83
N TYR A 114 5.28 33.78 -14.14
CA TYR A 114 4.51 35.02 -14.17
C TYR A 114 5.45 36.21 -14.35
N SER A 115 5.00 37.21 -15.11
CA SER A 115 5.69 38.48 -15.26
C SER A 115 5.19 39.43 -14.19
N ASP A 116 6.09 39.93 -13.36
CA ASP A 116 5.84 40.84 -12.26
C ASP A 116 6.63 42.13 -12.50
N GLY A 117 5.92 43.20 -12.86
CA GLY A 117 6.47 44.54 -12.95
C GLY A 117 6.75 45.10 -14.36
N PRO A 118 7.07 46.41 -14.42
CA PRO A 118 7.35 47.13 -15.66
C PRO A 118 8.69 46.72 -16.28
N ASP A 119 8.84 46.99 -17.57
CA ASP A 119 10.06 46.68 -18.32
C ASP A 119 11.24 47.55 -17.85
N ALA A 120 12.19 46.96 -17.14
CA ALA A 120 13.39 47.67 -16.66
C ALA A 120 14.37 48.05 -17.78
N TYR A 121 14.20 47.50 -19.00
CA TYR A 121 15.16 47.63 -20.10
C TYR A 121 14.62 48.37 -21.31
N ASP A 122 13.47 49.05 -21.19
CA ASP A 122 12.83 49.79 -22.30
C ASP A 122 13.73 50.92 -22.86
N LEU A 123 14.65 51.43 -22.04
CA LEU A 123 15.61 52.47 -22.42
C LEU A 123 16.89 51.94 -23.07
N ILE A 124 17.11 50.61 -23.13
CA ILE A 124 18.31 50.04 -23.76
C ILE A 124 18.14 50.01 -25.28
N GLY A 125 19.05 50.69 -26.01
CA GLY A 125 19.06 50.68 -27.47
C GLY A 125 18.34 51.86 -28.14
N LEU A 126 17.98 52.90 -27.37
CA LEU A 126 17.41 54.17 -27.87
C LEU A 126 18.27 54.84 -28.95
N GLY A 127 19.60 54.65 -28.94
CA GLY A 127 20.52 55.24 -29.90
C GLY A 127 20.76 54.38 -31.16
N LYS A 128 20.98 53.07 -31.01
CA LYS A 128 21.26 52.12 -32.11
C LYS A 128 20.78 50.72 -31.74
N GLY A 129 20.17 50.02 -32.69
CA GLY A 129 19.84 48.59 -32.57
C GLY A 129 18.66 48.23 -31.66
N GLY A 130 17.87 49.20 -31.15
CA GLY A 130 16.74 48.94 -30.25
C GLY A 130 15.70 47.93 -30.78
N SER A 131 15.42 47.91 -32.08
CA SER A 131 14.52 46.90 -32.70
C SER A 131 15.05 45.46 -32.53
N ASN A 132 16.35 45.26 -32.73
CA ASN A 132 16.99 43.95 -32.57
C ASN A 132 17.08 43.53 -31.09
N ILE A 133 17.27 44.49 -30.18
CA ILE A 133 17.23 44.25 -28.74
C ILE A 133 15.81 43.88 -28.28
N GLY A 134 14.77 44.52 -28.82
CA GLY A 134 13.38 44.14 -28.57
C GLY A 134 13.05 42.73 -29.09
N ARG A 135 13.54 42.38 -30.28
CA ARG A 135 13.41 41.01 -30.83
C ARG A 135 14.13 39.99 -29.96
N LEU A 136 15.37 40.28 -29.57
CA LEU A 136 16.16 39.49 -28.63
C LEU A 136 15.40 39.21 -27.33
N LYS A 137 14.83 40.27 -26.73
CA LYS A 137 14.06 40.15 -25.50
C LYS A 137 12.86 39.22 -25.65
N LYS A 138 12.09 39.35 -26.74
CA LYS A 138 10.95 38.47 -27.03
C LYS A 138 11.37 37.02 -27.20
N ASN A 139 12.48 36.77 -27.90
CA ASN A 139 12.98 35.42 -28.14
C ASN A 139 13.50 34.77 -26.85
N TYR A 140 14.24 35.51 -26.01
CA TYR A 140 14.67 35.00 -24.70
C TYR A 140 13.50 34.85 -23.71
N SER A 141 12.48 35.71 -23.76
CA SER A 141 11.28 35.56 -22.92
C SER A 141 10.57 34.24 -23.22
N LYS A 142 10.34 33.94 -24.49
CA LYS A 142 9.78 32.64 -24.93
C LYS A 142 10.66 31.45 -24.52
N ALA A 143 11.98 31.60 -24.62
CA ALA A 143 12.91 30.56 -24.20
C ALA A 143 12.83 30.28 -22.69
N VAL A 144 12.72 31.33 -21.86
CA VAL A 144 12.58 31.20 -20.40
C VAL A 144 11.25 30.56 -20.03
N GLU A 145 10.14 30.93 -20.67
CA GLU A 145 8.85 30.29 -20.45
C GLU A 145 8.91 28.78 -20.73
N LEU A 146 9.51 28.39 -21.86
CA LEU A 146 9.66 27.00 -22.24
C LEU A 146 10.63 26.24 -21.31
N LEU A 147 11.67 26.90 -20.81
CA LEU A 147 12.56 26.34 -19.78
C LEU A 147 11.83 26.07 -18.46
N VAL A 148 10.92 26.95 -18.04
CA VAL A 148 10.10 26.73 -16.83
C VAL A 148 9.15 25.55 -17.02
N GLU A 149 8.54 25.42 -18.20
CA GLU A 149 7.71 24.25 -18.55
C GLU A 149 8.54 22.95 -18.53
N LEU A 150 9.73 22.95 -19.13
CA LEU A 150 10.62 21.80 -19.12
C LEU A 150 11.06 21.44 -17.69
N ALA A 151 11.43 22.42 -16.88
CA ALA A 151 11.82 22.22 -15.48
C ALA A 151 10.66 21.63 -14.64
N THR A 152 9.44 22.05 -14.94
CA THR A 152 8.22 21.46 -14.35
C THR A 152 8.11 19.98 -14.68
N LEU A 153 8.19 19.64 -15.97
CA LEU A 153 8.11 18.25 -16.42
C LEU A 153 9.22 17.39 -15.82
N GLN A 154 10.46 17.90 -15.75
CA GLN A 154 11.61 17.19 -15.17
C GLN A 154 11.44 16.94 -13.67
N THR A 155 10.99 17.95 -12.92
CA THR A 155 10.79 17.82 -11.47
C THR A 155 9.63 16.86 -11.16
N CYS A 156 8.54 16.95 -11.94
CA CYS A 156 7.44 15.99 -11.88
C CYS A 156 7.91 14.57 -12.22
N PHE A 157 8.80 14.42 -13.19
CA PHE A 157 9.32 13.12 -13.61
C PHE A 157 10.14 12.43 -12.50
N ILE A 158 11.04 13.16 -11.84
CA ILE A 158 11.87 12.62 -10.75
C ILE A 158 11.00 12.22 -9.55
N THR A 159 10.08 13.08 -9.15
CA THR A 159 9.16 12.81 -8.02
C THR A 159 8.22 11.64 -8.31
N LEU A 160 7.73 11.53 -9.56
CA LEU A 160 6.87 10.43 -9.98
C LEU A 160 7.64 9.10 -10.07
N ASP A 161 8.88 9.09 -10.56
CA ASP A 161 9.74 7.90 -10.61
C ASP A 161 9.99 7.33 -9.20
N GLU A 162 10.30 8.18 -8.24
CA GLU A 162 10.50 7.77 -6.86
C GLU A 162 9.22 7.16 -6.27
N ALA A 163 8.06 7.80 -6.51
CA ALA A 163 6.77 7.29 -6.06
C ALA A 163 6.42 5.92 -6.68
N ILE A 164 6.74 5.72 -7.96
CA ILE A 164 6.57 4.42 -8.65
C ILE A 164 7.48 3.36 -8.03
N LYS A 165 8.77 3.66 -7.82
CA LYS A 165 9.72 2.74 -7.18
C LYS A 165 9.29 2.34 -5.78
N VAL A 166 8.80 3.27 -4.97
CA VAL A 166 8.25 2.98 -3.64
C VAL A 166 7.01 2.10 -3.73
N THR A 167 6.10 2.39 -4.66
CA THR A 167 4.87 1.60 -4.84
C THR A 167 5.18 0.18 -5.30
N ASN A 168 6.06 0.00 -6.30
CA ASN A 168 6.48 -1.33 -6.77
C ASN A 168 7.20 -2.13 -5.68
N ARG A 169 8.08 -1.50 -4.89
CA ARG A 169 8.70 -2.17 -3.74
C ARG A 169 7.66 -2.64 -2.72
N ARG A 170 6.62 -1.85 -2.45
CA ARG A 170 5.52 -2.24 -1.54
C ARG A 170 4.70 -3.38 -2.11
N VAL A 171 4.39 -3.36 -3.41
CA VAL A 171 3.68 -4.46 -4.10
C VAL A 171 4.48 -5.76 -3.97
N ASN A 172 5.77 -5.73 -4.31
CA ASN A 172 6.64 -6.91 -4.22
C ASN A 172 6.81 -7.42 -2.78
N ALA A 173 6.90 -6.52 -1.80
CA ALA A 173 6.96 -6.90 -0.39
C ALA A 173 5.65 -7.59 0.08
N ILE A 174 4.50 -7.13 -0.40
CA ILE A 174 3.23 -7.78 -0.09
C ILE A 174 3.17 -9.17 -0.73
N GLU A 175 3.53 -9.27 -2.01
CA GLU A 175 3.46 -10.50 -2.80
C GLU A 175 4.42 -11.59 -2.31
N HIS A 176 5.69 -11.24 -2.08
CA HIS A 176 6.72 -12.24 -1.79
C HIS A 176 7.09 -12.39 -0.31
N VAL A 177 6.70 -11.45 0.55
CA VAL A 177 7.05 -11.51 1.99
C VAL A 177 5.81 -11.62 2.87
N ILE A 178 4.84 -10.72 2.70
CA ILE A 178 3.71 -10.64 3.64
C ILE A 178 2.69 -11.74 3.40
N ILE A 179 2.26 -11.97 2.16
CA ILE A 179 1.26 -12.99 1.83
C ILE A 179 1.78 -14.39 2.23
N PRO A 180 2.98 -14.84 1.80
CA PRO A 180 3.49 -16.15 2.19
C PRO A 180 3.64 -16.32 3.71
N ARG A 181 4.07 -15.26 4.41
CA ARG A 181 4.21 -15.29 5.87
C ARG A 181 2.86 -15.43 6.59
N ILE A 182 1.80 -14.80 6.09
CA ILE A 182 0.45 -14.97 6.63
C ILE A 182 -0.08 -16.37 6.34
N GLU A 183 0.14 -16.88 5.11
CA GLU A 183 -0.28 -18.24 4.72
C GLU A 183 0.40 -19.31 5.57
N ASN A 184 1.73 -19.23 5.76
CA ASN A 184 2.47 -20.15 6.64
C ASN A 184 1.97 -20.10 8.09
N THR A 185 1.60 -18.91 8.58
CA THR A 185 1.04 -18.75 9.92
C THR A 185 -0.37 -19.37 10.01
N LEU A 186 -1.17 -19.24 8.95
CA LEU A 186 -2.52 -19.82 8.89
C LEU A 186 -2.45 -21.35 8.86
N THR A 187 -1.55 -21.93 8.07
CA THR A 187 -1.30 -23.38 8.05
C THR A 187 -0.89 -23.88 9.43
N TYR A 188 0.02 -23.17 10.12
CA TYR A 188 0.42 -23.51 11.49
C TYR A 188 -0.77 -23.50 12.47
N ILE A 189 -1.60 -22.46 12.45
CA ILE A 189 -2.77 -22.36 13.34
C ILE A 189 -3.75 -23.51 13.06
N VAL A 190 -3.99 -23.86 11.79
CA VAL A 190 -4.88 -24.96 11.43
C VAL A 190 -4.33 -26.29 11.94
N THR A 191 -3.05 -26.58 11.70
CA THR A 191 -2.44 -27.84 12.16
C THR A 191 -2.44 -27.99 13.68
N GLU A 192 -2.23 -26.90 14.43
CA GLU A 192 -2.29 -26.93 15.91
C GLU A 192 -3.72 -27.11 16.43
N LEU A 193 -4.70 -26.43 15.82
CA LEU A 193 -6.12 -26.61 16.20
C LEU A 193 -6.60 -28.03 15.91
N ASP A 194 -6.22 -28.60 14.78
CA ASP A 194 -6.58 -29.98 14.41
C ASP A 194 -5.97 -31.00 15.40
N GLU A 195 -4.74 -30.76 15.89
CA GLU A 195 -4.10 -31.63 16.89
C GLU A 195 -4.75 -31.48 18.27
N MET A 196 -5.10 -30.26 18.69
CA MET A 196 -5.86 -30.02 19.92
C MET A 196 -7.24 -30.72 19.88
N GLU A 197 -7.96 -30.62 18.75
CA GLU A 197 -9.24 -31.30 18.56
C GLU A 197 -9.08 -32.83 18.58
N ARG A 198 -7.99 -33.36 18.02
CA ARG A 198 -7.66 -34.79 18.08
C ARG A 198 -7.39 -35.26 19.51
N GLU A 199 -6.65 -34.50 20.30
CA GLU A 199 -6.40 -34.83 21.71
C GLU A 199 -7.67 -34.81 22.56
N GLU A 200 -8.54 -33.81 22.37
CA GLU A 200 -9.83 -33.72 23.05
C GLU A 200 -10.74 -34.89 22.65
N PHE A 201 -10.79 -35.24 21.37
CA PHE A 201 -11.55 -36.38 20.87
C PHE A 201 -11.07 -37.69 21.51
N PHE A 202 -9.75 -37.90 21.63
CA PHE A 202 -9.20 -39.08 22.28
C PHE A 202 -9.52 -39.14 23.78
N ARG A 203 -9.46 -38.01 24.48
CA ARG A 203 -9.87 -37.90 25.89
C ARG A 203 -11.35 -38.26 26.07
N MET A 204 -12.23 -37.69 25.25
CA MET A 204 -13.66 -37.98 25.26
C MET A 204 -13.95 -39.47 24.99
N LYS A 205 -13.27 -40.06 24.00
CA LYS A 205 -13.40 -41.50 23.70
C LYS A 205 -13.01 -42.38 24.87
N LYS A 206 -11.92 -42.07 25.59
CA LYS A 206 -11.52 -42.80 26.80
C LYS A 206 -12.53 -42.66 27.93
N ILE A 207 -13.08 -41.47 28.15
CA ILE A 207 -14.10 -41.23 29.18
C ILE A 207 -15.37 -42.03 28.87
N GLN A 208 -15.83 -42.03 27.62
CA GLN A 208 -16.98 -42.83 27.20
C GLN A 208 -16.72 -44.33 27.34
N ALA A 209 -15.53 -44.81 26.96
CA ALA A 209 -15.15 -46.21 27.13
C ALA A 209 -15.14 -46.61 28.62
N LYS A 210 -14.64 -45.74 29.50
CA LYS A 210 -14.66 -45.96 30.95
C LYS A 210 -16.11 -45.99 31.48
N LYS A 211 -16.93 -44.98 31.16
CA LYS A 211 -18.36 -44.96 31.54
C LYS A 211 -19.13 -46.18 31.06
N LYS A 212 -18.87 -46.66 29.84
CA LYS A 212 -19.51 -47.86 29.30
C LYS A 212 -19.08 -49.12 30.06
N ARG A 213 -17.80 -49.21 30.43
CA ARG A 213 -17.29 -50.31 31.25
C ARG A 213 -17.88 -50.30 32.65
N ASP A 214 -17.86 -49.13 33.31
CA ASP A 214 -18.42 -48.95 34.65
C ASP A 214 -19.94 -49.26 34.66
N LYS A 215 -20.68 -48.89 33.59
CA LYS A 215 -22.10 -49.24 33.43
C LYS A 215 -22.32 -50.75 33.21
N ALA A 216 -21.48 -51.40 32.42
CA ALA A 216 -21.55 -52.84 32.20
C ALA A 216 -21.22 -53.65 33.47
N GLU A 217 -20.25 -53.18 34.27
CA GLU A 217 -19.93 -53.75 35.59
C GLU A 217 -21.10 -53.57 36.57
N ALA A 218 -21.72 -52.38 36.63
CA ALA A 218 -22.91 -52.15 37.45
C ALA A 218 -24.14 -52.97 37.02
N GLU A 219 -24.37 -53.13 35.71
CA GLU A 219 -25.45 -54.00 35.20
C GLU A 219 -25.19 -55.49 35.50
N ALA A 220 -23.93 -55.92 35.51
CA ALA A 220 -23.55 -57.28 35.91
C ALA A 220 -23.74 -57.50 37.42
N GLU A 221 -23.38 -56.52 38.25
CA GLU A 221 -23.62 -56.57 39.71
C GLU A 221 -25.11 -56.51 40.06
N ALA A 222 -25.92 -55.75 39.32
CA ALA A 222 -27.37 -55.72 39.48
C ALA A 222 -28.01 -57.07 39.14
N LYS A 223 -27.60 -57.70 38.03
CA LYS A 223 -28.06 -59.05 37.66
C LYS A 223 -27.61 -60.12 38.66
N ALA A 224 -26.39 -60.03 39.17
CA ALA A 224 -25.91 -60.94 40.23
C ALA A 224 -26.71 -60.78 41.53
N LYS A 225 -27.14 -59.56 41.88
CA LYS A 225 -28.02 -59.31 43.03
C LYS A 225 -29.45 -59.80 42.79
N GLU A 226 -29.98 -59.70 41.58
CA GLU A 226 -31.29 -60.28 41.21
C GLU A 226 -31.26 -61.82 41.24
N GLU A 227 -30.19 -62.46 40.76
CA GLU A 227 -30.03 -63.92 40.83
C GLU A 227 -29.87 -64.42 42.27
N LEU A 228 -29.18 -63.67 43.14
CA LEU A 228 -29.12 -63.95 44.58
C LEU A 228 -30.49 -63.79 45.29
N HIS A 229 -31.38 -62.94 44.77
CA HIS A 229 -32.73 -62.75 45.33
C HIS A 229 -33.72 -63.85 44.93
N ILE A 230 -33.44 -64.62 43.86
CA ILE A 230 -34.26 -65.76 43.42
C ILE A 230 -33.91 -67.05 44.20
N ALA A 231 -32.79 -67.09 44.93
CA ALA A 231 -32.32 -68.26 45.68
C ALA A 231 -32.68 -68.25 47.19
N ALA A 232 -33.39 -67.24 47.70
CA ALA A 232 -33.90 -67.21 49.07
C ALA A 232 -35.41 -67.49 49.06
N PRO A 233 -35.92 -68.48 49.84
CA PRO A 233 -37.35 -68.74 49.88
C PRO A 233 -38.09 -67.62 50.63
N ASP A 234 -39.31 -67.40 50.14
CA ASP A 234 -40.35 -66.45 50.55
C ASP A 234 -40.49 -66.28 52.07
N ASP A 235 -40.31 -65.04 52.55
CA ASP A 235 -40.99 -64.54 53.74
C ASP A 235 -41.43 -63.10 53.46
N GLY A 236 -42.74 -62.95 53.26
CA GLY A 236 -43.35 -61.74 52.74
C GLY A 236 -43.19 -60.53 53.65
N GLN A 237 -42.86 -59.37 53.07
CA GLN A 237 -43.27 -58.06 53.57
C GLN A 237 -43.10 -56.93 52.52
N VAL A 238 -44.27 -56.36 52.15
CA VAL A 238 -44.58 -54.98 51.75
C VAL A 238 -43.77 -54.28 50.63
N LYS A 239 -44.46 -54.00 49.52
CA LYS A 239 -44.05 -53.04 48.48
C LYS A 239 -44.07 -51.60 49.01
N SER A 240 -42.94 -50.91 48.97
CA SER A 240 -42.89 -49.43 49.13
C SER A 240 -42.84 -48.75 47.77
N ILE A 241 -43.60 -47.65 47.64
CA ILE A 241 -44.11 -47.08 46.38
C ILE A 241 -43.40 -45.76 45.98
N LEU A 242 -42.25 -45.41 46.57
CA LEU A 242 -41.77 -44.01 46.57
C LEU A 242 -40.41 -43.68 45.91
N ASP A 243 -39.79 -44.57 45.13
CA ASP A 243 -38.54 -44.23 44.40
C ASP A 243 -38.74 -44.08 42.88
N LYS A 244 -39.96 -43.71 42.45
CA LYS A 244 -40.20 -43.27 41.06
C LYS A 244 -40.09 -41.76 40.96
N GLU A 245 -39.25 -41.37 39.99
CA GLU A 245 -39.23 -40.09 39.27
C GLU A 245 -38.42 -38.96 39.91
N ASP A 246 -37.18 -38.83 39.42
CA ASP A 246 -36.69 -37.56 38.86
C ASP A 246 -35.72 -37.87 37.71
N ASP A 247 -36.29 -38.29 36.57
CA ASP A 247 -35.64 -38.17 35.27
C ASP A 247 -35.57 -36.67 34.93
N ILE A 248 -34.45 -36.02 35.24
CA ILE A 248 -34.18 -34.65 34.82
C ILE A 248 -33.84 -34.68 33.31
N PRO A 249 -34.64 -34.07 32.44
CA PRO A 249 -34.33 -34.02 31.01
C PRO A 249 -33.16 -33.05 30.80
N ILE A 250 -32.06 -33.56 30.26
CA ILE A 250 -30.97 -32.74 29.72
C ILE A 250 -31.50 -32.04 28.47
N LEU A 251 -31.96 -30.80 28.64
CA LEU A 251 -32.25 -29.90 27.54
C LEU A 251 -30.95 -29.26 27.06
N PHE A 252 -30.54 -29.65 25.85
CA PHE A 252 -29.61 -28.89 25.04
C PHE A 252 -30.18 -27.49 24.76
N ASN A 253 -29.33 -26.47 24.93
CA ASN A 253 -29.23 -25.32 24.04
C ASN A 253 -27.78 -24.81 24.05
#